data_AF-A0A7X0LKJ7-F1
#
_entry.id   AF-A0A7X0LKJ7-F1
#
_cell.length_a   1.000
_cell.length_b   1.000
_cell.length_c   1.000
_cell.angle_alpha   90.00
_cell.angle_beta   90.00
_cell.angle_gamma   90.00
#
_symmetry.space_group_name_H-M   'P 1'
#
loop_
_entity.id
_entity.type
_entity.pdbx_description
1 polymer ?
#
loop_
_entity_poly.entity_id
_entity_poly.type
_entity_poly.pdbx_seq_one_letter_code
_entity_poly.pdbx_strand_id
1 'polypeptide(L)'
;MRRVVDIFVVLIVVAVVVFVVQSRPSPEDKAASVADVQHALERLYDRASYYGALDNSLETTRTLWPVAMMPEWFGDSLPANTLLPGVASESSHRVITHPRPWIDVAPPGDQSSHPPDPVAVRSDQAQFWYNPNVGLFRARVPAQLGEDEALALYNELNGVEVTQLERDTNPARTPLAYTPGNTPSATLASREPTAPEKVAPTVSSRGSRTSLFMSDSPSPKHGEQQAAEPTIEEEPARVRGRSRMKDQTPG
;
A
#
# COMPACT_ATOMS: atom_id res chain seq x y z
N MET A 1 31.66 35.01 37.46
CA MET A 1 30.40 34.96 36.69
C MET A 1 30.56 34.28 35.33
N ARG A 2 31.51 34.68 34.46
CA ARG A 2 31.70 34.06 33.12
C ARG A 2 31.80 32.52 33.12
N ARG A 3 32.63 31.95 34.00
CA ARG A 3 32.77 30.47 34.13
C ARG A 3 31.49 29.73 34.48
N VAL A 4 30.58 30.35 35.23
CA VAL A 4 29.28 29.72 35.60
C VAL A 4 28.38 29.68 34.37
N VAL A 5 28.34 30.77 33.60
CA VAL A 5 27.57 30.85 32.36
C VAL A 5 28.07 29.82 31.34
N ASP A 6 29.38 29.67 31.18
CA ASP A 6 29.96 28.71 30.25
C ASP A 6 29.57 27.26 30.59
N ILE A 7 29.54 26.90 31.89
CA ILE A 7 29.11 25.57 32.34
C ILE A 7 27.63 25.32 31.99
N PHE A 8 26.76 26.32 32.21
CA PHE A 8 25.34 26.18 31.86
C PHE A 8 25.12 26.00 30.35
N VAL A 9 25.85 26.74 29.52
CA VAL A 9 25.78 26.60 28.06
C VAL A 9 26.18 25.19 27.63
N VAL A 10 27.29 24.66 28.17
CA VAL A 10 27.73 23.29 27.86
C VAL A 10 26.68 22.26 28.28
N LEU A 11 26.07 22.40 29.47
CA LEU A 11 25.04 21.48 29.94
C LEU A 11 23.78 21.49 29.07
N ILE A 12 23.35 22.67 28.62
CA ILE A 12 22.19 22.79 27.71
C ILE A 12 22.49 22.11 26.37
N VAL A 13 23.68 22.32 25.81
CA VAL A 13 24.09 21.68 24.55
C VAL A 13 24.12 20.16 24.69
N VAL A 14 24.70 19.64 25.78
CA VAL A 14 24.73 18.19 26.04
C VAL A 14 23.31 17.63 26.20
N ALA A 15 22.45 18.31 26.95
CA ALA A 15 21.06 17.87 27.14
C ALA A 15 20.29 17.79 25.80
N VAL A 16 20.46 18.79 24.92
CA VAL A 16 19.84 18.79 23.59
C VAL A 16 20.38 17.65 22.73
N VAL A 17 21.68 17.38 22.75
CA VAL A 17 22.27 16.26 21.98
C VAL A 17 21.75 14.92 22.48
N VAL A 18 21.73 14.70 23.79
CA VAL A 18 21.18 13.46 24.39
C VAL A 18 19.71 13.29 24.03
N PHE A 19 18.93 14.36 24.11
CA PHE A 19 17.52 14.34 23.74
C PHE A 19 17.32 13.97 22.26
N VAL A 20 18.09 14.56 21.35
CA VAL A 20 18.01 14.27 19.90
C VAL A 20 18.42 12.83 19.58
N VAL A 21 19.44 12.29 20.26
CA VAL A 21 19.89 10.91 20.05
C VAL A 21 18.87 9.90 20.59
N GLN A 22 18.33 10.13 21.78
CA GLN A 22 17.32 9.25 22.39
C GLN A 22 15.94 9.33 21.72
N SER A 23 15.63 10.45 21.06
CA SER A 23 14.37 10.61 20.31
C SER A 23 14.36 9.88 18.96
N ARG A 24 15.46 9.22 18.57
CA ARG A 24 15.48 8.42 17.35
C ARG A 24 14.71 7.12 17.59
N PRO A 25 13.71 6.79 16.78
CA PRO A 25 13.00 5.52 16.91
C PRO A 25 13.98 4.36 16.79
N SER A 26 13.79 3.31 17.59
CA SER A 26 14.63 2.13 17.49
C SER A 26 14.38 1.42 16.14
N PRO A 27 15.38 0.73 15.57
CA PRO A 27 15.16 -0.09 14.38
C PRO A 27 14.04 -1.12 14.55
N GLU A 28 13.86 -1.61 15.78
CA GLU A 28 12.79 -2.55 16.16
C GLU A 28 11.40 -1.90 16.03
N ASP A 29 11.23 -0.66 16.50
CA ASP A 29 9.97 0.08 16.37
C ASP A 29 9.63 0.35 14.89
N LYS A 30 10.65 0.65 14.07
CA LYS A 30 10.47 0.86 12.62
C LYS A 30 10.02 -0.44 11.95
N ALA A 31 10.68 -1.56 12.24
CA ALA A 31 10.33 -2.86 11.69
C ALA A 31 8.92 -3.30 12.11
N ALA A 32 8.54 -3.10 13.38
CA ALA A 32 7.18 -3.36 13.87
C ALA A 32 6.15 -2.49 13.14
N SER A 33 6.42 -1.20 12.97
CA SER A 33 5.52 -0.29 12.24
C SER A 33 5.36 -0.69 10.77
N VAL A 34 6.44 -1.12 10.10
CA VAL A 34 6.36 -1.62 8.71
C VAL A 34 5.50 -2.89 8.64
N ALA A 35 5.71 -3.84 9.55
CA ALA A 35 4.93 -5.07 9.62
C ALA A 35 3.43 -4.80 9.85
N ASP A 36 3.10 -3.85 10.74
CA ASP A 36 1.71 -3.46 11.01
C ASP A 36 1.02 -2.92 9.75
N VAL A 37 1.72 -2.09 8.96
CA VAL A 37 1.16 -1.53 7.72
C VAL A 37 1.05 -2.58 6.63
N GLN A 38 2.01 -3.51 6.53
CA GLN A 38 1.90 -4.66 5.61
C GLN A 38 0.69 -5.52 5.95
N HIS A 39 0.47 -5.84 7.23
CA HIS A 39 -0.73 -6.55 7.67
C HIS A 39 -2.02 -5.75 7.40
N ALA A 40 -1.98 -4.42 7.50
CA ALA A 40 -3.09 -3.57 7.10
C ALA A 40 -3.40 -3.67 5.59
N LEU A 41 -2.39 -3.73 4.72
CA LEU A 41 -2.55 -3.95 3.27
C LEU A 41 -3.14 -5.32 2.95
N GLU A 42 -2.68 -6.38 3.62
CA GLU A 42 -3.23 -7.74 3.48
C GLU A 42 -4.71 -7.77 3.85
N ARG A 43 -5.09 -7.18 4.99
CA ARG A 43 -6.50 -7.06 5.41
C ARG A 43 -7.35 -6.32 4.37
N LEU A 44 -6.84 -5.23 3.79
CA LEU A 44 -7.54 -4.49 2.73
C LEU A 44 -7.79 -5.37 1.51
N TYR A 45 -6.75 -6.06 1.06
CA TYR A 45 -6.79 -6.95 -0.10
C TYR A 45 -7.76 -8.12 0.09
N ASP A 46 -7.65 -8.83 1.22
CA ASP A 46 -8.52 -9.97 1.56
C ASP A 46 -9.98 -9.55 1.59
N ARG A 47 -10.26 -8.35 2.12
CA ARG A 47 -11.64 -7.88 2.23
C ARG A 47 -12.22 -7.44 0.90
N ALA A 48 -11.43 -6.73 0.10
CA ALA A 48 -11.82 -6.34 -1.25
C ALA A 48 -12.10 -7.56 -2.14
N SER A 49 -11.22 -8.56 -2.10
CA SER A 49 -11.37 -9.80 -2.87
C SER A 49 -12.59 -10.61 -2.41
N TYR A 50 -12.81 -10.74 -1.10
CA TYR A 50 -13.96 -11.43 -0.53
C TYR A 50 -15.28 -10.82 -1.00
N TYR A 51 -15.45 -9.51 -0.89
CA TYR A 51 -16.70 -8.85 -1.30
C TYR A 51 -16.87 -8.77 -2.81
N GLY A 52 -15.77 -8.56 -3.54
CA GLY A 52 -15.79 -8.59 -5.00
C GLY A 52 -16.24 -9.95 -5.57
N ALA A 53 -15.94 -11.05 -4.87
CA ALA A 53 -16.36 -12.39 -5.26
C ALA A 53 -17.77 -12.78 -4.76
N LEU A 54 -18.19 -12.26 -3.60
CA LEU A 54 -19.43 -12.70 -2.96
C LEU A 54 -20.66 -11.87 -3.37
N ASP A 55 -20.50 -10.57 -3.56
CA ASP A 55 -21.61 -9.64 -3.68
C ASP A 55 -21.83 -9.19 -5.13
N ASN A 56 -22.78 -9.86 -5.80
CA ASN A 56 -23.19 -9.53 -7.17
C ASN A 56 -23.90 -8.17 -7.28
N SER A 57 -24.24 -7.51 -6.16
CA SER A 57 -24.88 -6.20 -6.16
C SER A 57 -23.88 -5.04 -6.18
N LEU A 58 -22.61 -5.30 -5.86
CA LEU A 58 -21.57 -4.29 -5.93
C LEU A 58 -21.20 -4.03 -7.38
N GLU A 59 -20.98 -2.76 -7.71
CA GLU A 59 -20.31 -2.40 -8.94
C GLU A 59 -18.87 -2.94 -8.87
N THR A 60 -18.63 -4.00 -9.62
CA THR A 60 -17.33 -4.61 -9.77
C THR A 60 -16.76 -4.28 -11.14
N THR A 61 -15.45 -4.19 -11.21
CA THR A 61 -14.74 -4.15 -12.49
C THR A 61 -14.86 -5.51 -13.20
N ARG A 62 -14.39 -5.59 -14.45
CA ARG A 62 -14.34 -6.87 -15.19
C ARG A 62 -13.51 -7.95 -14.48
N THR A 63 -12.66 -7.53 -13.55
CA THR A 63 -11.75 -8.38 -12.76
C THR A 63 -12.29 -8.69 -11.37
N LEU A 64 -13.60 -8.47 -11.12
CA LEU A 64 -14.28 -8.75 -9.85
C LEU A 64 -13.73 -7.95 -8.64
N TRP A 65 -13.14 -6.79 -8.89
CA TRP A 65 -12.71 -5.88 -7.83
C TRP A 65 -13.78 -4.82 -7.59
N PRO A 66 -14.16 -4.55 -6.32
CA PRO A 66 -15.18 -3.55 -6.02
C PRO A 66 -14.69 -2.15 -6.40
N VAL A 67 -15.52 -1.34 -7.03
CA VAL A 67 -15.14 0.03 -7.43
C VAL A 67 -14.88 0.92 -6.21
N ALA A 68 -15.50 0.63 -5.07
CA ALA A 68 -15.32 1.37 -3.82
C ALA A 68 -15.10 0.42 -2.64
N MET A 69 -14.25 0.85 -1.70
CA MET A 69 -14.04 0.18 -0.42
C MET A 69 -14.98 0.77 0.63
N MET A 70 -15.70 -0.09 1.36
CA MET A 70 -16.64 0.36 2.39
C MET A 70 -16.06 0.11 3.79
N PRO A 71 -15.99 1.11 4.69
CA PRO A 71 -15.47 0.96 6.05
C PRO A 71 -16.16 -0.12 6.88
N GLU A 72 -17.47 -0.29 6.72
CA GLU A 72 -18.28 -1.30 7.41
C GLU A 72 -17.80 -2.74 7.17
N TRP A 73 -17.02 -2.97 6.11
CA TRP A 73 -16.40 -4.26 5.87
C TRP A 73 -15.39 -4.63 6.94
N PHE A 74 -14.83 -3.67 7.67
CA PHE A 74 -13.75 -3.89 8.63
C PHE A 74 -14.21 -3.92 10.09
N GLY A 75 -15.52 -3.85 10.33
CA GLY A 75 -16.10 -3.88 11.68
C GLY A 75 -15.68 -2.65 12.48
N ASP A 76 -15.16 -2.87 13.68
CA ASP A 76 -14.86 -1.78 14.62
C ASP A 76 -13.51 -1.09 14.33
N SER A 77 -12.59 -1.73 13.59
CA SER A 77 -11.24 -1.19 13.36
C SER A 77 -10.83 -1.16 11.89
N LEU A 78 -10.60 0.04 11.38
CA LEU A 78 -10.08 0.25 10.03
C LEU A 78 -8.58 -0.05 9.97
N PRO A 79 -8.10 -0.72 8.92
CA PRO A 79 -6.68 -0.80 8.61
C PRO A 79 -6.07 0.61 8.55
N ALA A 80 -4.96 0.81 9.26
CA ALA A 80 -4.34 2.12 9.46
C ALA A 80 -2.86 2.08 9.06
N ASN A 81 -2.37 3.18 8.49
CA ASN A 81 -0.95 3.32 8.15
C ASN A 81 -0.19 3.97 9.32
N THR A 82 0.31 3.16 10.25
CA THR A 82 0.99 3.62 11.49
C THR A 82 2.24 4.47 11.22
N LEU A 83 2.81 4.42 10.01
CA LEU A 83 3.97 5.23 9.62
C LEU A 83 3.61 6.70 9.34
N LEU A 84 2.33 7.02 9.12
CA LEU A 84 1.89 8.38 8.84
C LEU A 84 1.43 9.10 10.12
N PRO A 85 1.86 10.34 10.38
CA PRO A 85 1.37 11.10 11.51
C PRO A 85 -0.11 11.43 11.32
N GLY A 86 -0.88 11.32 12.40
CA GLY A 86 -2.29 11.70 12.45
C GLY A 86 -3.30 10.56 12.35
N VAL A 87 -2.85 9.30 12.39
CA VAL A 87 -3.78 8.17 12.58
C VAL A 87 -4.10 8.06 14.07
N ALA A 88 -5.40 8.14 14.40
CA ALA A 88 -5.85 7.97 15.77
C ALA A 88 -5.61 6.50 16.17
N SER A 89 -4.53 6.25 16.92
CA SER A 89 -4.42 5.01 17.68
C SER A 89 -5.47 5.06 18.78
N GLU A 90 -6.38 4.07 18.81
CA GLU A 90 -7.48 3.96 19.80
C GLU A 90 -6.97 4.03 21.26
N SER A 91 -5.69 3.72 21.48
CA SER A 91 -5.04 3.76 22.79
C SER A 91 -4.74 5.18 23.31
N SER A 92 -4.75 6.19 22.45
CA SER A 92 -4.50 7.58 22.85
C SER A 92 -5.81 8.37 22.86
N HIS A 93 -6.30 8.66 24.06
CA HIS A 93 -7.50 9.47 24.37
C HIS A 93 -7.44 10.94 23.89
N ARG A 94 -6.55 11.25 22.93
CA ARG A 94 -6.32 12.58 22.37
C ARG A 94 -6.95 12.62 20.99
N VAL A 95 -8.07 13.35 20.89
CA VAL A 95 -8.77 13.64 19.64
C VAL A 95 -7.81 14.32 18.66
N ILE A 96 -7.23 13.55 17.73
CA ILE A 96 -6.48 14.10 16.60
C ILE A 96 -7.52 14.70 15.65
N THR A 97 -7.48 16.02 15.50
CA THR A 97 -8.57 16.81 14.90
C THR A 97 -8.74 16.61 13.39
N HIS A 98 -7.80 15.97 12.69
CA HIS A 98 -7.95 15.66 11.26
C HIS A 98 -7.26 14.33 10.91
N PRO A 99 -7.94 13.19 11.00
CA PRO A 99 -7.41 11.94 10.48
C PRO A 99 -7.21 12.10 8.96
N ARG A 100 -6.02 11.73 8.48
CA ARG A 100 -5.75 11.63 7.04
C ARG A 100 -6.84 10.76 6.39
N PRO A 101 -7.31 11.09 5.16
CA PRO A 101 -8.24 10.22 4.46
C PRO A 101 -7.73 8.78 4.46
N TRP A 102 -8.63 7.82 4.59
CA TRP A 102 -8.22 6.44 4.77
C TRP A 102 -7.63 5.86 3.49
N ILE A 103 -8.39 5.92 2.40
CA ILE A 103 -8.00 5.35 1.11
C ILE A 103 -8.36 6.29 -0.03
N ASP A 104 -7.48 6.38 -1.01
CA ASP A 104 -7.68 7.07 -2.29
C ASP A 104 -7.91 6.03 -3.39
N VAL A 105 -8.87 6.27 -4.27
CA VAL A 105 -9.29 5.30 -5.29
C VAL A 105 -8.92 5.82 -6.68
N ALA A 106 -8.19 5.01 -7.44
CA ALA A 106 -7.79 5.36 -8.80
C ALA A 106 -9.01 5.53 -9.72
N PRO A 107 -9.00 6.54 -10.63
CA PRO A 107 -10.12 6.78 -11.51
C PRO A 107 -10.33 5.61 -12.50
N PRO A 108 -11.54 5.49 -13.09
CA PRO A 108 -11.80 4.45 -14.09
C PRO A 108 -10.83 4.54 -15.27
N GLY A 109 -10.28 3.38 -15.68
CA GLY A 109 -9.33 3.28 -16.78
C GLY A 109 -7.87 3.55 -16.40
N ASP A 110 -7.57 3.93 -15.16
CA ASP A 110 -6.20 4.07 -14.68
C ASP A 110 -5.50 2.70 -14.59
N GLN A 111 -4.45 2.52 -15.38
CA GLN A 111 -3.64 1.29 -15.43
C GLN A 111 -2.31 1.42 -14.65
N SER A 112 -2.14 2.50 -13.89
CA SER A 112 -0.92 2.73 -13.10
C SER A 112 -0.77 1.64 -12.02
N SER A 113 0.46 1.20 -11.78
CA SER A 113 0.80 0.23 -10.71
C SER A 113 1.14 0.89 -9.37
N HIS A 114 1.27 2.22 -9.37
CA HIS A 114 1.63 3.06 -8.23
C HIS A 114 0.73 4.30 -8.17
N PRO A 115 0.48 4.84 -6.97
CA PRO A 115 -0.11 6.17 -6.84
C PRO A 115 0.81 7.21 -7.50
N PRO A 116 0.23 8.31 -8.02
CA PRO A 116 1.02 9.42 -8.57
C PRO A 116 1.79 10.20 -7.49
N ASP A 117 1.46 9.97 -6.22
CA ASP A 117 2.04 10.58 -5.02
C ASP A 117 2.35 9.52 -3.94
N PRO A 118 3.40 8.68 -4.13
CA PRO A 118 3.81 7.63 -3.19
C PRO A 118 4.22 8.15 -1.81
N VAL A 119 4.63 9.42 -1.73
CA VAL A 119 5.04 10.08 -0.49
C VAL A 119 3.92 11.01 0.00
N ALA A 120 3.47 10.78 1.23
CA ALA A 120 2.47 11.61 1.89
C ALA A 120 3.14 12.83 2.57
N VAL A 121 3.07 13.98 1.90
CA VAL A 121 3.61 15.27 2.34
C VAL A 121 2.54 16.15 2.99
N ARG A 122 1.30 16.11 2.48
CA ARG A 122 0.16 16.92 2.94
C ARG A 122 -0.79 16.08 3.78
N SER A 123 -1.52 16.70 4.72
CA SER A 123 -2.46 16.01 5.62
C SER A 123 -3.73 15.52 4.95
N ASP A 124 -4.06 16.03 3.76
CA ASP A 124 -5.22 15.63 2.98
C ASP A 124 -4.93 14.46 2.01
N GLN A 125 -3.67 14.01 1.90
CA GLN A 125 -3.34 12.79 1.18
C GLN A 125 -3.78 11.57 1.98
N ALA A 126 -4.43 10.62 1.29
CA ALA A 126 -4.91 9.41 1.94
C ALA A 126 -3.76 8.49 2.37
N GLN A 127 -4.01 7.64 3.36
CA GLN A 127 -3.01 6.73 3.91
C GLN A 127 -2.66 5.59 2.93
N PHE A 128 -3.68 5.10 2.25
CA PHE A 128 -3.60 4.04 1.25
C PHE A 128 -4.09 4.55 -0.10
N TRP A 129 -3.70 3.85 -1.14
CA TRP A 129 -4.18 4.01 -2.50
C TRP A 129 -4.65 2.65 -3.03
N TYR A 130 -5.78 2.64 -3.72
CA TYR A 130 -6.41 1.47 -4.28
C TYR A 130 -6.72 1.68 -5.75
N ASN A 131 -6.31 0.74 -6.60
CA ASN A 131 -6.69 0.74 -8.01
C ASN A 131 -7.60 -0.44 -8.33
N PRO A 132 -8.93 -0.23 -8.45
CA PRO A 132 -9.88 -1.30 -8.76
C PRO A 132 -9.73 -1.84 -10.19
N ASN A 133 -9.12 -1.09 -11.11
CA ASN A 133 -8.91 -1.53 -12.49
C ASN A 133 -7.93 -2.71 -12.56
N VAL A 134 -6.98 -2.78 -11.64
CA VAL A 134 -5.91 -3.80 -11.58
C VAL A 134 -5.90 -4.61 -10.28
N GLY A 135 -6.73 -4.25 -9.29
CA GLY A 135 -6.82 -4.97 -8.01
C GLY A 135 -5.63 -4.74 -7.08
N LEU A 136 -5.00 -3.57 -7.12
CA LEU A 136 -3.78 -3.28 -6.36
C LEU A 136 -4.04 -2.32 -5.21
N PHE A 137 -3.41 -2.60 -4.07
CA PHE A 137 -3.31 -1.70 -2.94
C PHE A 137 -1.87 -1.25 -2.74
N ARG A 138 -1.69 0.02 -2.38
CA ARG A 138 -0.41 0.61 -2.02
C ARG A 138 -0.54 1.47 -0.77
N ALA A 139 0.44 1.39 0.12
CA ALA A 139 0.58 2.31 1.24
C ALA A 139 1.49 3.46 0.84
N ARG A 140 1.08 4.69 1.18
CA ARG A 140 1.95 5.87 1.05
C ARG A 140 2.97 5.89 2.19
N VAL A 141 4.16 6.41 1.94
CA VAL A 141 5.21 6.56 2.95
C VAL A 141 5.29 8.00 3.48
N PRO A 142 5.70 8.21 4.74
CA PRO A 142 5.98 9.56 5.22
C PRO A 142 7.17 10.18 4.47
N ALA A 143 7.21 11.50 4.42
CA ALA A 143 8.38 12.22 3.92
C ALA A 143 9.61 11.89 4.77
N GLN A 144 10.68 11.42 4.12
CA GLN A 144 11.97 11.14 4.73
C GLN A 144 12.96 12.27 4.47
N LEU A 145 14.09 12.27 5.18
CA LEU A 145 15.17 13.24 4.96
C LEU A 145 15.82 13.07 3.58
N GLY A 146 15.89 11.84 3.07
CA GLY A 146 16.46 11.50 1.76
C GLY A 146 15.45 10.81 0.84
N GLU A 147 15.60 11.04 -0.47
CA GLU A 147 14.78 10.35 -1.49
C GLU A 147 15.06 8.85 -1.50
N ASP A 148 16.32 8.44 -1.37
CA ASP A 148 16.72 7.03 -1.32
C ASP A 148 16.09 6.29 -0.14
N GLU A 149 15.96 6.95 1.02
CA GLU A 149 15.33 6.35 2.20
C GLU A 149 13.81 6.21 2.01
N ALA A 150 13.16 7.22 1.43
CA ALA A 150 11.74 7.14 1.08
C ALA A 150 11.48 6.06 0.02
N LEU A 151 12.35 5.95 -0.99
CA LEU A 151 12.29 4.92 -2.02
C LEU A 151 12.44 3.52 -1.44
N ALA A 152 13.46 3.30 -0.61
CA ALA A 152 13.70 2.02 0.05
C ALA A 152 12.51 1.62 0.94
N LEU A 153 12.00 2.55 1.75
CA LEU A 153 10.82 2.30 2.58
C LEU A 153 9.58 2.00 1.75
N TYR A 154 9.38 2.71 0.63
CA TYR A 154 8.24 2.47 -0.25
C TYR A 154 8.28 1.09 -0.90
N ASN A 155 9.47 0.69 -1.37
CA ASN A 155 9.73 -0.63 -1.96
C ASN A 155 9.50 -1.75 -0.94
N GLU A 156 10.05 -1.60 0.27
CA GLU A 156 9.88 -2.55 1.39
C GLU A 156 8.39 -2.70 1.79
N LEU A 157 7.70 -1.57 1.98
CA LEU A 157 6.31 -1.54 2.44
C LEU A 157 5.34 -2.17 1.44
N ASN A 158 5.58 -1.95 0.14
CA ASN A 158 4.66 -2.37 -0.92
C ASN A 158 5.10 -3.64 -1.66
N GLY A 159 6.26 -4.20 -1.32
CA GLY A 159 6.82 -5.38 -2.00
C GLY A 159 7.11 -5.13 -3.48
N VAL A 160 7.69 -3.96 -3.80
CA VAL A 160 8.00 -3.53 -5.18
C VAL A 160 9.44 -3.09 -5.31
N GLU A 161 9.93 -3.00 -6.55
CA GLU A 161 11.29 -2.57 -6.86
C GLU A 161 11.26 -1.40 -7.85
N VAL A 162 10.70 -0.25 -7.42
CA VAL A 162 10.77 0.96 -8.23
C VAL A 162 12.13 1.64 -8.05
N THR A 163 12.60 2.30 -9.11
CA THR A 163 13.89 3.01 -9.13
C THR A 163 13.76 4.49 -8.76
N GLN A 164 12.55 5.03 -8.82
CA GLN A 164 12.25 6.43 -8.51
C GLN A 164 10.81 6.57 -8.03
N LEU A 165 10.57 7.54 -7.14
CA LEU A 165 9.22 7.91 -6.72
C LEU A 165 8.73 9.11 -7.53
N GLU A 166 7.67 8.92 -8.31
CA GLU A 166 6.99 10.03 -8.96
C GLU A 166 6.40 10.96 -7.89
N ARG A 167 6.44 12.28 -8.15
CA ARG A 167 5.83 13.28 -7.26
C ARG A 167 4.92 14.16 -8.08
N ASP A 168 3.74 13.65 -8.39
CA ASP A 168 2.70 14.50 -8.94
C ASP A 168 2.20 15.42 -7.82
N THR A 169 2.48 16.73 -7.97
CA THR A 169 2.00 17.76 -7.04
C THR A 169 0.73 18.42 -7.54
N ASN A 170 0.11 17.91 -8.61
CA ASN A 170 -1.07 18.50 -9.22
C ASN A 170 -2.21 18.62 -8.19
N PRO A 171 -2.53 19.84 -7.74
CA PRO A 171 -3.54 20.06 -6.70
C PRO A 171 -4.95 19.69 -7.17
N ALA A 172 -5.17 19.50 -8.48
CA ALA A 172 -6.44 19.09 -9.04
C ALA A 172 -6.79 17.61 -8.76
N ARG A 173 -5.82 16.76 -8.40
CA ARG A 173 -6.12 15.43 -7.86
C ARG A 173 -6.51 15.59 -6.40
N THR A 174 -7.80 15.84 -6.17
CA THR A 174 -8.38 15.76 -4.84
C THR A 174 -8.64 14.28 -4.59
N PRO A 175 -7.99 13.62 -3.61
CA PRO A 175 -8.37 12.26 -3.24
C PRO A 175 -9.86 12.28 -2.96
N LEU A 176 -10.60 11.37 -3.60
CA LEU A 176 -12.05 11.31 -3.41
C LEU A 176 -12.27 11.05 -1.92
N ALA A 177 -12.68 12.08 -1.18
CA ALA A 177 -12.94 11.96 0.23
C ALA A 177 -14.10 10.97 0.37
N TYR A 178 -13.79 9.73 0.73
CA TYR A 178 -14.81 8.77 1.09
C TYR A 178 -15.57 9.37 2.28
N THR A 179 -16.80 9.78 2.03
CA THR A 179 -17.71 10.23 3.07
C THR A 179 -18.62 9.04 3.37
N PRO A 180 -18.51 8.42 4.56
CA PRO A 180 -19.40 7.32 4.94
C PRO A 180 -20.86 7.72 4.74
N GLY A 181 -21.60 6.93 3.95
CA GLY A 181 -23.01 7.21 3.62
C GLY A 181 -23.25 8.01 2.34
N ASN A 182 -22.20 8.54 1.69
CA ASN A 182 -22.28 9.10 0.35
C ASN A 182 -21.82 8.02 -0.63
N THR A 183 -22.61 6.96 -0.77
CA THR A 183 -22.43 5.99 -1.86
C THR A 183 -22.37 6.82 -3.14
N PRO A 184 -21.27 6.78 -3.92
CA PRO A 184 -21.29 7.41 -5.23
C PRO A 184 -22.34 6.66 -6.03
N SER A 185 -23.59 7.16 -6.00
CA SER A 185 -24.60 6.81 -6.98
C SER A 185 -23.91 7.08 -8.30
N ALA A 186 -23.65 6.01 -9.04
CA ALA A 186 -22.85 5.93 -10.24
C ALA A 186 -23.30 6.95 -11.31
N THR A 187 -22.99 8.22 -11.05
CA THR A 187 -23.15 9.34 -11.96
C THR A 187 -21.89 9.42 -12.83
N LEU A 188 -21.29 8.27 -13.12
CA LEU A 188 -20.30 8.06 -14.17
C LEU A 188 -20.94 7.36 -15.39
N ALA A 189 -22.22 7.00 -15.34
CA ALA A 189 -22.95 6.35 -16.43
C ALA A 189 -23.99 7.23 -17.15
N SER A 190 -23.99 8.56 -16.94
CA SER A 190 -24.68 9.50 -17.84
C SER A 190 -23.71 10.19 -18.79
N ARG A 191 -22.87 9.39 -19.46
CA ARG A 191 -22.58 9.70 -20.87
C ARG A 191 -23.80 9.25 -21.64
N GLU A 192 -24.70 10.20 -21.82
CA GLU A 192 -25.79 10.14 -22.78
C GLU A 192 -25.26 9.51 -24.08
N PRO A 193 -25.82 8.38 -24.55
CA PRO A 193 -25.50 7.88 -25.87
C PRO A 193 -25.99 8.95 -26.85
N THR A 194 -25.06 9.76 -27.36
CA THR A 194 -25.32 10.64 -28.50
C THR A 194 -26.04 9.80 -29.54
N ALA A 195 -27.29 10.19 -29.81
CA ALA A 195 -28.19 9.47 -30.69
C ALA A 195 -27.47 9.10 -32.00
N PRO A 196 -27.69 7.89 -32.55
CA PRO A 196 -27.11 7.52 -33.82
C PRO A 196 -27.60 8.51 -34.88
N GLU A 197 -26.67 9.32 -35.38
CA GLU A 197 -26.87 10.12 -36.58
C GLU A 197 -27.29 9.17 -37.70
N LYS A 198 -28.46 9.46 -38.26
CA LYS A 198 -29.18 8.68 -39.26
C LYS A 198 -28.39 8.65 -40.57
N VAL A 199 -27.37 7.80 -40.68
CA VAL A 199 -26.65 7.56 -41.92
C VAL A 199 -27.45 6.58 -42.79
N ALA A 200 -27.82 7.04 -43.98
CA ALA A 200 -28.63 6.33 -44.96
C ALA A 200 -27.97 5.02 -45.46
N PRO A 201 -28.76 4.00 -45.85
CA PRO A 201 -28.23 2.73 -46.34
C PRO A 201 -27.75 2.85 -47.78
N THR A 202 -26.45 2.66 -48.02
CA THR A 202 -25.94 2.29 -49.34
C THR A 202 -25.76 0.78 -49.40
N VAL A 203 -26.67 0.16 -50.13
CA VAL A 203 -26.63 -1.20 -50.64
C VAL A 203 -25.42 -1.34 -51.58
N SER A 204 -24.55 -2.35 -51.39
CA SER A 204 -24.12 -3.24 -52.48
C SER A 204 -23.20 -4.39 -52.06
N SER A 205 -23.58 -5.60 -52.52
CA SER A 205 -22.71 -6.67 -53.02
C SER A 205 -21.85 -7.45 -52.01
N ARG A 206 -22.26 -8.65 -51.59
CA ARG A 206 -22.11 -9.95 -52.31
C ARG A 206 -20.67 -10.45 -52.28
N GLY A 207 -20.45 -11.52 -51.52
CA GLY A 207 -19.19 -12.26 -51.49
C GLY A 207 -19.28 -13.47 -50.56
N SER A 208 -19.98 -14.50 -51.00
CA SER A 208 -19.93 -15.84 -50.43
C SER A 208 -18.49 -16.36 -50.34
N ARG A 209 -18.09 -16.89 -49.19
CA ARG A 209 -17.16 -18.02 -49.18
C ARG A 209 -17.23 -18.83 -47.88
N THR A 210 -17.88 -19.98 -48.04
CA THR A 210 -17.69 -21.23 -47.32
C THR A 210 -16.22 -21.55 -47.11
N SER A 211 -15.82 -21.83 -45.87
CA SER A 211 -14.77 -22.81 -45.59
C SER A 211 -14.99 -23.39 -44.18
N LEU A 212 -15.69 -24.52 -44.20
CA LEU A 212 -15.68 -25.58 -43.21
C LEU A 212 -14.23 -26.08 -43.06
N PHE A 213 -13.61 -25.88 -41.90
CA PHE A 213 -12.37 -26.59 -41.54
C PHE A 213 -12.55 -27.25 -40.18
N MET A 214 -12.72 -28.57 -40.25
CA MET A 214 -12.40 -29.53 -39.20
C MET A 214 -10.89 -29.50 -38.92
N SER A 215 -10.53 -29.76 -37.67
CA SER A 215 -9.59 -30.82 -37.27
C SER A 215 -8.57 -30.42 -36.21
N ASP A 216 -8.53 -31.31 -35.23
CA ASP A 216 -7.37 -31.76 -34.44
C ASP A 216 -6.94 -30.94 -33.22
N SER A 217 -7.54 -31.35 -32.10
CA SER A 217 -6.95 -31.37 -30.76
C SER A 217 -5.74 -32.31 -30.70
N PRO A 218 -4.59 -31.85 -30.20
CA PRO A 218 -3.59 -32.73 -29.60
C PRO A 218 -3.67 -32.68 -28.07
N SER A 219 -3.96 -33.82 -27.46
CA SER A 219 -3.76 -34.11 -26.04
C SER A 219 -2.29 -33.94 -25.65
N PRO A 220 -1.96 -33.20 -24.57
CA PRO A 220 -0.67 -33.33 -23.92
C PRO A 220 -0.69 -34.52 -22.95
N LYS A 221 0.26 -35.44 -23.17
CA LYS A 221 0.55 -36.60 -22.34
C LYS A 221 0.96 -36.17 -20.93
N HIS A 222 0.43 -36.88 -19.94
CA HIS A 222 0.91 -36.94 -18.56
C HIS A 222 2.43 -37.13 -18.54
N GLY A 223 3.15 -36.11 -18.04
CA GLY A 223 4.53 -36.20 -17.61
C GLY A 223 4.55 -36.38 -16.10
N GLU A 224 4.74 -37.61 -15.69
CA GLU A 224 5.00 -38.04 -14.32
C GLU A 224 6.38 -37.51 -13.90
N GLN A 225 6.41 -36.37 -13.20
CA GLN A 225 7.63 -35.87 -12.54
C GLN A 225 7.67 -36.37 -11.11
N GLN A 226 8.60 -37.30 -10.91
CA GLN A 226 9.02 -37.87 -9.63
C GLN A 226 9.32 -36.79 -8.60
N ALA A 227 8.70 -36.92 -7.44
CA ALA A 227 9.07 -36.22 -6.23
C ALA A 227 10.49 -36.64 -5.82
N ALA A 228 11.42 -35.68 -5.80
CA ALA A 228 12.68 -35.83 -5.08
C ALA A 228 12.45 -35.37 -3.63
N GLU A 229 12.60 -36.30 -2.70
CA GLU A 229 12.72 -36.01 -1.26
C GLU A 229 13.93 -35.10 -1.02
N PRO A 230 13.79 -33.96 -0.31
CA PRO A 230 14.94 -33.27 0.24
C PRO A 230 15.44 -34.03 1.46
N THR A 231 16.63 -34.65 1.31
CA THR A 231 17.46 -35.12 2.42
C THR A 231 17.74 -33.96 3.37
N ILE A 232 17.21 -34.04 4.60
CA ILE A 232 17.54 -33.14 5.69
C ILE A 232 18.87 -33.63 6.29
N GLU A 233 19.97 -32.98 5.94
CA GLU A 233 21.23 -33.09 6.69
C GLU A 233 21.06 -32.31 8.02
N GLU A 234 21.00 -33.05 9.13
CA GLU A 234 21.12 -32.50 10.47
C GLU A 234 22.52 -31.88 10.67
N GLU A 235 22.59 -30.56 10.79
CA GLU A 235 23.80 -29.86 11.25
C GLU A 235 23.88 -29.91 12.79
N PRO A 236 24.95 -30.46 13.39
CA PRO A 236 25.06 -30.57 14.84
C PRO A 236 25.40 -29.23 15.51
N ALA A 237 24.64 -28.95 16.57
CA ALA A 237 24.75 -27.83 17.50
C ALA A 237 26.20 -27.43 17.86
N ARG A 238 26.61 -26.24 17.42
CA ARG A 238 27.84 -25.59 17.88
C ARG A 238 27.64 -24.99 19.28
N VAL A 239 28.23 -25.70 20.24
CA VAL A 239 28.62 -25.28 21.59
C VAL A 239 29.20 -23.86 21.59
N ARG A 240 28.48 -22.88 22.16
CA ARG A 240 29.06 -21.58 22.52
C ARG A 240 29.66 -21.66 23.93
N GLY A 241 30.98 -21.65 23.95
CA GLY A 241 31.81 -21.66 25.14
C GLY A 241 31.62 -20.41 26.00
N ARG A 242 31.66 -20.66 27.31
CA ARG A 242 31.90 -19.70 28.39
C ARG A 242 33.13 -18.85 28.06
N SER A 243 32.96 -17.54 27.96
CA SER A 243 34.08 -16.60 28.08
C SER A 243 34.00 -15.88 29.42
N ARG A 244 35.04 -16.12 30.19
CA ARG A 244 35.29 -15.77 31.59
C ARG A 244 35.88 -14.36 31.60
N MET A 245 35.13 -13.36 32.03
CA MET A 245 35.65 -11.99 32.17
C MET A 245 36.20 -11.81 33.59
N LYS A 246 37.50 -11.52 33.68
CA LYS A 246 38.28 -11.37 34.90
C LYS A 246 38.01 -10.03 35.55
N ASP A 247 37.89 -10.05 36.88
CA ASP A 247 38.02 -8.89 37.75
C ASP A 247 39.36 -8.18 37.51
N GLN A 248 39.30 -6.85 37.36
CA GLN A 248 40.43 -5.95 37.52
C GLN A 248 40.19 -5.07 38.74
N THR A 249 41.02 -5.29 39.75
CA THR A 249 41.19 -4.44 40.93
C THR A 249 41.97 -3.17 40.54
N PRO A 250 41.63 -1.97 41.04
CA PRO A 250 42.44 -0.77 40.85
C PRO A 250 43.57 -0.69 41.89
N GLY A 251 44.70 -0.14 41.46
CA GLY A 251 45.73 0.44 42.33
C GLY A 251 45.66 1.97 42.28
#